data_AF-A0A6V8CP26-F1
#
_entry.id   AF-A0A6V8CP26-F1
#
_cell.length_a   1.000
_cell.length_b   1.000
_cell.length_c   1.000
_cell.angle_alpha   90.00
_cell.angle_beta   90.00
_cell.angle_gamma   90.00
#
_symmetry.space_group_name_H-M   'P 1'
#
loop_
_entity.id
_entity.type
_entity.pdbx_description
1 polymer ?
#
loop_
_entity_poly.entity_id
_entity_poly.type
_entity_poly.pdbx_seq_one_letter_code
_entity_poly.pdbx_strand_id
1 'polypeptide(L)' 'VGNIKRSCQTGPEIPFEYHLALERELQASLFNSNDAKEGIAAYVEKRVANFTGE' A
#
# COMPACT_ATOMS: atom_id res chain seq x y z
N VAL A 1 7.22 9.84 -0.39
CA VAL A 1 7.49 8.60 -1.14
C VAL A 1 6.43 7.59 -0.73
N GLY A 2 5.65 7.04 -1.67
CA GLY A 2 4.61 6.05 -1.33
C GLY A 2 5.19 4.72 -0.87
N ASN A 3 4.43 3.98 -0.05
CA ASN A 3 4.85 2.73 0.57
C ASN A 3 5.29 1.67 -0.47
N ILE A 4 4.60 1.56 -1.61
CA ILE A 4 5.01 0.65 -2.70
C ILE A 4 6.41 0.99 -3.21
N LYS A 5 6.66 2.28 -3.48
CA LYS A 5 7.98 2.73 -3.96
C LYS A 5 9.07 2.50 -2.92
N ARG A 6 8.76 2.71 -1.63
CA ARG A 6 9.69 2.40 -0.53
C ARG A 6 10.06 0.91 -0.53
N SER A 7 9.09 0.01 -0.64
CA SER A 7 9.35 -1.44 -0.74
C SER A 7 10.29 -1.76 -1.92
N CYS A 8 9.98 -1.30 -3.13
CA CYS A 8 10.79 -1.59 -4.33
C CYS A 8 12.21 -1.03 -4.26
N GLN A 9 12.40 0.15 -3.64
CA GLN A 9 13.70 0.80 -3.56
C GLN A 9 14.59 0.22 -2.45
N THR A 10 14.01 -0.14 -1.31
CA THR A 10 14.78 -0.68 -0.18
C THR A 10 15.15 -2.14 -0.38
N GLY A 11 14.37 -2.90 -1.15
CA GLY A 11 14.58 -4.34 -1.33
C GLY A 11 15.97 -4.81 -1.75
N PRO A 12 16.56 -4.22 -2.80
CA PRO A 12 17.91 -4.59 -3.23
C PRO A 12 19.01 -4.31 -2.20
N GLU A 13 18.72 -3.51 -1.17
CA GLU A 13 19.69 -3.11 -0.13
C GLU A 13 19.68 -4.03 1.09
N ILE A 14 18.73 -4.98 1.17
CA ILE A 14 18.53 -5.85 2.34
C ILE A 14 18.39 -7.33 1.95
N PRO A 15 18.71 -8.27 2.86
CA PRO A 15 18.40 -9.69 2.69
C PRO A 15 16.94 -9.94 2.30
N PHE A 16 16.73 -10.94 1.43
CA PHE A 16 15.42 -11.26 0.87
C PHE A 16 14.33 -11.47 1.93
N GLU A 17 14.64 -12.14 3.03
CA GLU A 17 13.68 -12.36 4.13
C GLU A 17 13.22 -11.05 4.78
N TYR A 18 14.14 -10.08 4.94
CA TYR A 18 13.80 -8.76 5.46
C TYR A 18 13.03 -7.92 4.46
N HIS A 19 13.30 -8.08 3.16
CA HIS A 19 12.48 -7.48 2.11
C HIS A 19 11.03 -7.94 2.19
N LEU A 20 10.79 -9.25 2.34
CA LEU A 20 9.43 -9.79 2.49
C LEU A 20 8.73 -9.27 3.74
N ALA A 21 9.45 -9.16 4.86
CA ALA A 21 8.90 -8.59 6.09
C ALA A 21 8.52 -7.11 5.89
N LEU A 22 9.41 -6.33 5.29
CA LEU A 22 9.19 -4.91 4.98
C LEU A 22 7.99 -4.72 4.04
N GLU A 23 7.88 -5.52 2.99
CA GLU A 23 6.72 -5.52 2.09
C GLU A 23 5.42 -5.75 2.84
N ARG A 24 5.38 -6.75 3.72
CA ARG A 24 4.19 -7.09 4.51
C ARG A 24 3.75 -5.92 5.38
N GLU A 25 4.68 -5.24 6.06
CA GLU A 25 4.37 -4.10 6.92
C GLU A 25 3.84 -2.90 6.11
N LEU A 26 4.53 -2.57 5.03
CA LEU A 26 4.16 -1.44 4.16
C LEU A 26 2.82 -1.67 3.47
N GLN A 27 2.54 -2.91 3.05
CA GLN A 27 1.26 -3.31 2.49
C GLN A 27 0.15 -3.25 3.55
N ALA A 28 0.38 -3.77 4.75
CA ALA A 28 -0.60 -3.71 5.83
C ALA A 28 -1.00 -2.26 6.16
N SER A 29 -0.03 -1.35 6.19
CA SER A 29 -0.29 0.08 6.36
C SER A 29 -1.17 0.67 5.25
N LEU A 30 -0.99 0.25 3.99
CA LEU A 30 -1.84 0.69 2.88
C LEU A 30 -3.28 0.20 3.05
N PHE A 31 -3.49 -1.07 3.42
CA PHE A 31 -4.84 -1.62 3.59
C PHE A 31 -5.59 -1.04 4.79
N ASN A 32 -4.89 -0.45 5.75
CA ASN A 32 -5.51 0.21 6.90
C ASN A 32 -5.87 1.69 6.63
N SER A 33 -5.49 2.23 5.46
CA SER A 33 -5.72 3.64 5.12
C SER A 33 -7.18 3.94 4.77
N ASN A 34 -7.55 5.22 4.77
CA ASN A 34 -8.89 5.64 4.36
C ASN A 34 -9.07 5.42 2.85
N ASP A 35 -8.03 5.67 2.06
CA ASP A 35 -8.02 5.44 0.62
C ASP A 35 -8.25 3.96 0.25
N ALA A 36 -7.76 3.01 1.05
CA ALA A 36 -8.05 1.59 0.81
C ALA A 36 -9.53 1.27 1.00
N LYS A 37 -10.16 1.82 2.04
CA LYS A 37 -11.60 1.66 2.28
C LYS A 37 -12.42 2.31 1.16
N GLU A 38 -12.03 3.51 0.74
CA GLU A 38 -12.66 4.24 -0.36
C GLU A 38 -12.54 3.48 -1.68
N GLY A 39 -11.36 2.94 -2.02
CA GLY A 39 -11.16 2.15 -3.23
C GLY A 39 -12.07 0.91 -3.27
N ILE A 40 -12.22 0.21 -2.15
CA ILE A 40 -13.14 -0.94 -2.03
C ILE A 40 -14.60 -0.49 -2.16
N ALA A 41 -15.00 0.57 -1.45
CA ALA A 41 -16.37 1.09 -1.49
C ALA A 41 -16.76 1.57 -2.89
N ALA A 42 -15.91 2.37 -3.53
CA ALA A 42 -16.11 2.89 -4.87
C ALA A 42 -16.22 1.76 -5.91
N TYR A 43 -15.44 0.69 -5.77
CA TYR A 43 -15.54 -0.50 -6.61
C TYR A 43 -16.90 -1.19 -6.46
N VAL A 44 -17.35 -1.42 -5.21
CA VAL A 44 -18.65 -2.04 -4.92
C VAL A 44 -19.81 -1.17 -5.45
N GLU A 45 -19.73 0.14 -5.28
CA GLU A 45 -20.74 1.12 -5.69
C GLU A 45 -20.66 1.48 -7.19
N LYS A 46 -19.65 0.98 -7.92
CA LYS A 46 -19.39 1.26 -9.34
C LYS A 46 -19.27 2.75 -9.66
N ARG A 47 -18.63 3.51 -8.77
CA ARG A 47 -18.32 4.92 -8.97
C ARG A 47 -16.81 5.15 -9.06
N VAL A 48 -16.42 6.33 -9.51
CA VAL A 48 -15.02 6.76 -9.46
C VAL A 48 -14.62 6.99 -8.00
N ALA A 49 -13.49 6.43 -7.60
CA ALA A 49 -12.93 6.62 -6.27
C ALA A 49 -12.33 8.03 -6.13
N ASN A 50 -12.45 8.63 -4.95
CA ASN A 50 -11.83 9.92 -4.63
C ASN A 50 -10.75 9.73 -3.56
N PHE A 51 -9.50 9.55 -4.00
CA PHE A 51 -8.36 9.35 -3.11
C PHE A 51 -7.81 10.68 -2.58
N THR A 52 -7.51 10.74 -1.29
CA THR A 52 -6.97 11.93 -0.60
C THR A 52 -5.52 11.78 -0.15
N GLY A 53 -4.98 10.56 -0.19
CA GLY A 53 -3.63 10.24 0.28
C GLY A 53 -3.54 9.93 1.78
N GLU A 54 -4.66 9.59 2.42
CA GLU A 54 -4.78 9.31 3.87
C GLU A 54 -4.95 7.82 4.21
#